data_AF-A0A661IZU5-F1
#
_entry.id   AF-A0A661IZU5-F1
#
_cell.length_a   1.000
_cell.length_b   1.000
_cell.length_c   1.000
_cell.angle_alpha   90.00
_cell.angle_beta   90.00
_cell.angle_gamma   90.00
#
_symmetry.space_group_name_H-M   'P 1'
#
loop_
_entity.id
_entity.type
_entity.pdbx_description
1 polymer ?
#
loop_
_entity_poly.entity_id
_entity_poly.type
_entity_poly.pdbx_seq_one_letter_code
_entity_poly.pdbx_strand_id
1 'polypeptide(L)'
;MPISASLIRKLEAVPQQIREVLIDLIEEIERRREESVTKREFNELKEIVRELAQRVNELAEAQRGTEQQINGLAEAQKRTEERLLRLEGAVEKLAEAQGRTEERLSRLEQTVERLAEAQKKTEERVEELAEAQRKTEERLNRLEVTVEELAQAQKRTERELQLLVAEHRKTREQVGGLSITVGYRLEDEAFKALPHLLERDYGIKVEG
;
A
#
# COMPACT_ATOMS: atom_id res chain seq x y z
N MET A 1 -72.08 12.43 -77.81
CA MET A 1 -73.47 12.92 -77.95
C MET A 1 -73.94 12.50 -79.32
N PRO A 2 -75.10 11.84 -79.47
CA PRO A 2 -75.63 11.59 -80.80
C PRO A 2 -75.92 12.93 -81.48
N ILE A 3 -75.78 13.00 -82.80
CA ILE A 3 -76.01 14.20 -83.62
C ILE A 3 -77.35 14.84 -83.22
N SER A 4 -77.34 16.15 -82.97
CA SER A 4 -78.56 16.85 -82.58
C SER A 4 -79.61 16.73 -83.70
N ALA A 5 -80.86 16.43 -83.35
CA ALA A 5 -81.96 16.29 -84.30
C ALA A 5 -82.21 17.57 -85.15
N SER A 6 -81.60 18.70 -84.78
CA SER A 6 -81.61 19.95 -85.55
C SER A 6 -80.64 19.93 -86.75
N LEU A 7 -79.52 19.21 -86.65
CA LEU A 7 -78.50 19.11 -87.70
C LEU A 7 -79.03 18.23 -88.85
N ILE A 8 -79.68 17.11 -88.50
CA ILE A 8 -80.29 16.16 -89.45
C ILE A 8 -81.35 16.85 -90.31
N ARG A 9 -82.21 17.68 -89.70
CA ARG A 9 -83.22 18.48 -90.41
C ARG A 9 -82.63 19.50 -91.38
N LYS A 10 -81.47 20.08 -91.06
CA LYS A 10 -80.80 21.06 -91.94
C LYS A 10 -80.06 20.38 -93.10
N LEU A 11 -79.59 19.14 -92.93
CA LEU A 11 -79.00 18.33 -93.99
C LEU A 11 -80.02 17.95 -95.09
N GLU A 12 -81.29 17.76 -94.73
CA GLU A 12 -82.39 17.47 -95.67
C GLU A 12 -82.77 18.64 -96.59
N ALA A 13 -82.40 19.88 -96.23
CA ALA A 13 -82.65 21.07 -97.04
C ALA A 13 -81.52 21.39 -98.04
N VAL A 14 -80.45 20.60 -98.03
CA VAL A 14 -79.24 20.82 -98.85
C VAL A 14 -79.29 19.94 -100.12
N PRO A 15 -78.81 20.41 -101.28
CA PRO A 15 -78.72 19.63 -102.52
C PRO A 15 -77.96 18.31 -102.35
N GLN A 16 -78.39 17.25 -103.05
CA GLN A 16 -77.92 15.86 -102.90
C GLN A 16 -76.39 15.73 -102.86
N GLN A 17 -75.68 16.42 -103.76
CA GLN A 17 -74.22 16.36 -103.90
C GLN A 17 -73.48 16.93 -102.67
N ILE A 18 -74.01 17.99 -102.05
CA ILE A 18 -73.40 18.62 -100.88
C ILE A 18 -73.80 17.85 -99.61
N ARG A 19 -74.98 17.25 -99.59
CA ARG A 19 -75.43 16.38 -98.50
C ARG A 19 -74.54 15.15 -98.36
N GLU A 20 -74.18 14.49 -99.46
CA GLU A 20 -73.27 13.34 -99.44
C GLU A 20 -71.91 13.73 -98.86
N VAL A 21 -71.30 14.82 -99.35
CA VAL A 21 -70.01 15.31 -98.82
C VAL A 21 -70.11 15.68 -97.34
N LEU A 22 -71.21 16.29 -96.89
CA LEU A 22 -71.40 16.62 -95.48
C LEU A 22 -71.66 15.39 -94.60
N ILE A 23 -72.33 14.37 -95.12
CA ILE A 23 -72.49 13.07 -94.43
C ILE A 23 -71.13 12.39 -94.31
N ASP A 24 -70.36 12.30 -95.39
CA ASP A 24 -69.01 11.72 -95.38
C ASP A 24 -68.08 12.46 -94.39
N LEU A 25 -68.19 13.79 -94.32
CA LEU A 25 -67.40 14.62 -93.42
C LEU A 25 -67.84 14.46 -91.96
N ILE A 26 -69.14 14.27 -91.70
CA ILE A 26 -69.67 13.96 -90.37
C ILE A 26 -69.24 12.55 -89.95
N GLU A 27 -69.34 11.56 -90.84
CA GLU A 27 -68.84 10.20 -90.59
C GLU A 27 -67.35 10.21 -90.30
N GLU A 28 -66.55 10.97 -91.06
CA GLU A 28 -65.10 11.06 -90.80
C GLU A 28 -64.79 11.80 -89.49
N ILE A 29 -65.56 12.81 -89.10
CA ILE A 29 -65.43 13.49 -87.81
C ILE A 29 -65.83 12.56 -86.65
N GLU A 30 -66.92 11.80 -86.77
CA GLU A 30 -67.32 10.83 -85.76
C GLU A 30 -66.30 9.69 -85.63
N ARG A 31 -65.75 9.21 -86.76
CA ARG A 31 -64.68 8.21 -86.80
C ARG A 31 -63.39 8.71 -86.14
N ARG A 32 -62.94 9.94 -86.45
CA ARG A 32 -61.79 10.57 -85.78
C ARG A 32 -62.03 10.81 -84.29
N ARG A 33 -63.28 10.98 -83.86
CA ARG A 33 -63.66 11.20 -82.46
C ARG A 33 -63.78 9.90 -81.67
N GLU A 34 -64.20 8.82 -82.30
CA GLU A 34 -64.06 7.45 -81.77
C GLU A 34 -62.59 7.02 -81.68
N GLU A 35 -61.74 7.52 -82.59
CA GLU A 35 -60.28 7.38 -82.53
C GLU A 35 -59.63 8.32 -81.50
N SER A 36 -60.29 9.42 -81.07
CA SER A 36 -59.78 10.30 -80.01
C SER A 36 -60.10 9.73 -78.63
N VAL A 37 -59.10 9.07 -78.04
CA VAL A 37 -59.18 8.27 -76.81
C VAL A 37 -60.17 7.12 -76.97
N THR A 38 -59.68 6.05 -77.57
CA THR A 38 -60.41 4.80 -77.61
C THR A 38 -60.73 4.35 -76.17
N LYS A 39 -61.88 3.69 -75.96
CA LYS A 39 -62.18 3.07 -74.63
C LYS A 39 -61.06 2.16 -74.14
N ARG A 40 -60.22 1.64 -75.06
CA ARG A 40 -59.02 0.85 -74.78
C ARG A 40 -57.95 1.68 -74.07
N GLU A 41 -57.56 2.83 -74.61
CA GLU A 41 -56.56 3.73 -73.99
C GLU A 41 -57.02 4.25 -72.61
N PHE A 42 -58.32 4.54 -72.45
CA PHE A 42 -58.86 4.93 -71.15
C PHE A 42 -58.83 3.79 -70.13
N ASN A 43 -59.13 2.56 -70.58
CA ASN A 43 -59.04 1.38 -69.72
C ASN A 43 -57.58 1.04 -69.37
N GLU A 44 -56.64 1.19 -70.30
CA GLU A 44 -55.20 1.03 -70.04
C GLU A 44 -54.71 2.07 -69.01
N LEU A 45 -55.08 3.34 -69.16
CA LEU A 45 -54.77 4.37 -68.17
C LEU A 45 -55.35 4.03 -66.79
N LYS A 46 -56.57 3.50 -66.74
CA LYS A 46 -57.22 3.11 -65.48
C LYS A 46 -56.50 1.94 -64.81
N GLU A 47 -56.00 0.98 -65.57
CA GLU A 47 -55.17 -0.11 -65.06
C GLU A 47 -53.82 0.41 -64.58
N ILE A 48 -53.14 1.28 -65.33
CA ILE A 48 -51.88 1.92 -64.90
C ILE A 48 -52.10 2.71 -63.59
N VAL A 49 -53.19 3.46 -63.47
CA VAL A 49 -53.53 4.21 -62.25
C VAL A 49 -53.83 3.28 -61.07
N ARG A 50 -54.48 2.13 -61.30
CA ARG A 50 -54.67 1.10 -60.26
C ARG A 50 -53.35 0.50 -59.81
N GLU A 51 -52.48 0.16 -60.75
CA GLU A 51 -51.16 -0.40 -60.46
C GLU A 51 -50.28 0.63 -59.73
N LEU A 52 -50.34 1.90 -60.13
CA LEU A 52 -49.68 2.99 -59.42
C LEU A 52 -50.23 3.14 -57.99
N ALA A 53 -51.54 3.06 -57.79
CA ALA A 53 -52.15 3.12 -56.46
C ALA A 53 -51.72 1.94 -55.57
N GLN A 54 -51.61 0.72 -56.13
CA GLN A 54 -51.04 -0.43 -55.42
C GLN A 54 -49.57 -0.20 -55.04
N ARG A 55 -48.73 0.22 -56.00
CA ARG A 55 -47.31 0.51 -55.73
C ARG A 55 -47.13 1.61 -54.69
N VAL A 56 -47.97 2.65 -54.69
CA VAL A 56 -47.94 3.72 -53.67
C VAL A 56 -48.32 3.17 -52.30
N ASN A 57 -49.31 2.29 -52.20
CA ASN A 57 -49.67 1.65 -50.94
C ASN A 57 -48.56 0.73 -50.41
N GLU A 58 -47.95 -0.08 -51.28
CA GLU A 58 -46.79 -0.92 -50.93
C GLU A 58 -45.61 -0.07 -50.43
N LEU A 59 -45.36 1.08 -51.08
CA LEU A 59 -44.31 2.01 -50.66
C LEU A 59 -44.61 2.65 -49.30
N ALA A 60 -45.88 2.96 -49.03
CA ALA A 60 -46.31 3.50 -47.74
C ALA A 60 -46.19 2.46 -46.61
N GLU A 61 -46.46 1.19 -46.88
CA GLU A 61 -46.23 0.09 -45.94
C GLU A 61 -44.73 -0.14 -45.70
N ALA A 62 -43.91 -0.13 -46.76
CA ALA A 62 -42.46 -0.20 -46.63
C ALA A 62 -41.90 0.97 -45.82
N GLN A 63 -42.38 2.20 -46.04
CA GLN A 63 -42.02 3.38 -45.26
C GLN A 63 -42.40 3.25 -43.78
N ARG A 64 -43.59 2.72 -43.47
CA ARG A 64 -43.97 2.42 -42.08
C ARG A 64 -43.05 1.40 -41.43
N GLY A 65 -42.67 0.35 -42.17
CA GLY A 65 -41.70 -0.64 -41.72
C GLY A 65 -40.34 0.00 -41.42
N THR A 66 -39.84 0.88 -42.28
CA THR A 66 -38.57 1.57 -42.04
C THR A 66 -38.66 2.56 -40.88
N GLU A 67 -39.77 3.29 -40.71
CA GLU A 67 -39.98 4.15 -39.54
C GLU A 67 -39.94 3.36 -38.22
N GLN A 68 -40.57 2.18 -38.19
CA GLN A 68 -40.52 1.31 -37.01
C GLN A 68 -39.10 0.83 -36.72
N GLN A 69 -38.34 0.44 -37.75
CA GLN A 69 -36.94 0.05 -37.59
C GLN A 69 -36.07 1.21 -37.10
N ILE A 70 -36.26 2.41 -37.64
CA ILE A 70 -35.54 3.62 -37.20
C ILE A 70 -35.85 3.93 -35.73
N ASN A 71 -37.13 3.86 -35.32
CA ASN A 71 -37.51 4.06 -33.92
C ASN A 71 -36.88 3.01 -33.00
N GLY A 72 -36.86 1.74 -33.41
CA GLY A 72 -36.19 0.67 -32.66
C GLY A 72 -34.68 0.89 -32.53
N LEU A 73 -34.02 1.37 -33.59
CA LEU A 73 -32.61 1.75 -33.55
C LEU A 73 -32.35 2.94 -32.63
N ALA A 74 -33.22 3.95 -32.64
CA ALA A 74 -33.11 5.12 -31.76
C ALA A 74 -33.22 4.72 -30.27
N GLU A 75 -34.14 3.81 -29.92
CA GLU A 75 -34.25 3.27 -28.56
C GLU A 75 -33.02 2.45 -28.16
N ALA A 76 -32.51 1.60 -29.08
CA ALA A 76 -31.29 0.84 -28.84
C ALA A 76 -30.07 1.76 -28.64
N GLN A 77 -29.96 2.83 -29.44
CA GLN A 77 -28.92 3.83 -29.30
C GLN A 77 -29.00 4.52 -27.94
N LYS A 78 -30.19 4.98 -27.53
CA LYS A 78 -30.40 5.61 -26.21
C LYS A 78 -30.00 4.68 -25.05
N ARG A 79 -30.37 3.40 -25.11
CA ARG A 79 -29.95 2.41 -24.11
C ARG A 79 -28.43 2.22 -24.08
N THR A 80 -27.78 2.35 -25.24
CA THR A 80 -26.32 2.22 -25.34
C THR A 80 -25.62 3.44 -24.75
N GLU A 81 -26.12 4.64 -25.00
CA GLU A 81 -25.64 5.89 -24.38
C GLU A 81 -25.79 5.86 -22.85
N GLU A 82 -26.92 5.39 -22.33
CA GLU A 82 -27.11 5.23 -20.89
C GLU A 82 -26.11 4.23 -20.27
N ARG A 83 -25.76 3.15 -20.99
CA ARG A 83 -24.75 2.19 -20.54
C ARG A 83 -23.35 2.79 -20.57
N LEU A 84 -23.02 3.61 -21.58
CA LEU A 84 -21.75 4.31 -21.68
C LEU A 84 -21.57 5.29 -20.53
N LEU A 85 -22.59 6.09 -20.19
CA LEU A 85 -22.55 7.00 -19.04
C LEU A 85 -22.31 6.26 -17.72
N ARG A 86 -22.93 5.09 -17.53
CA ARG A 86 -22.69 4.26 -16.34
C ARG A 86 -21.27 3.69 -16.32
N LEU A 87 -20.73 3.31 -17.47
CA LEU A 87 -19.35 2.82 -17.59
C LEU A 87 -18.35 3.94 -17.30
N GLU A 88 -18.54 5.14 -17.83
CA GLU A 88 -17.72 6.31 -17.50
C GLU A 88 -17.69 6.56 -16.00
N GLY A 89 -18.85 6.60 -15.34
CA GLY A 89 -18.91 6.78 -13.89
C GLY A 89 -18.28 5.63 -13.09
N ALA A 90 -18.29 4.39 -13.62
CA ALA A 90 -17.60 3.27 -13.01
C ALA A 90 -16.07 3.36 -13.17
N VAL A 91 -15.61 3.79 -14.35
CA VAL A 91 -14.18 4.01 -14.63
C VAL A 91 -13.63 5.14 -13.78
N GLU A 92 -14.36 6.25 -13.62
CA GLU A 92 -13.97 7.36 -12.77
C GLU A 92 -13.80 6.93 -11.30
N LYS A 93 -14.76 6.16 -10.76
CA LYS A 93 -14.65 5.58 -9.41
C LYS A 93 -13.47 4.63 -9.26
N LEU A 94 -13.16 3.84 -10.29
CA LEU A 94 -12.00 2.96 -10.28
C LEU A 94 -10.69 3.77 -10.31
N ALA A 95 -10.63 4.84 -11.10
CA ALA A 95 -9.47 5.74 -11.14
C ALA A 95 -9.25 6.41 -9.77
N GLU A 96 -10.30 6.90 -9.11
CA GLU A 96 -10.20 7.43 -7.75
C GLU A 96 -9.73 6.37 -6.74
N ALA A 97 -10.26 5.14 -6.83
CA ALA A 97 -9.85 4.05 -5.95
C ALA A 97 -8.39 3.63 -6.17
N GLN A 98 -7.93 3.64 -7.43
CA GLN A 98 -6.53 3.41 -7.78
C GLN A 98 -5.64 4.52 -7.21
N GLY A 99 -5.99 5.80 -7.40
CA GLY A 99 -5.23 6.92 -6.83
C GLY A 99 -5.10 6.86 -5.30
N ARG A 100 -6.18 6.53 -4.58
CA ARG A 100 -6.12 6.30 -3.12
C ARG A 100 -5.21 5.12 -2.75
N THR A 101 -5.14 4.10 -3.59
CA THR A 101 -4.28 2.94 -3.37
C THR A 101 -2.81 3.30 -3.59
N GLU A 102 -2.50 4.07 -4.63
CA GLU A 102 -1.16 4.60 -4.90
C GLU A 102 -0.66 5.48 -3.76
N GLU A 103 -1.50 6.38 -3.22
CA GLU A 103 -1.14 7.19 -2.05
C GLU A 103 -0.83 6.33 -0.82
N ARG A 104 -1.63 5.28 -0.58
CA ARG A 104 -1.39 4.34 0.54
C ARG A 104 -0.10 3.56 0.34
N LEU A 105 0.21 3.15 -0.89
CA LEU A 105 1.47 2.47 -1.22
C LEU A 105 2.66 3.39 -1.01
N SER A 106 2.60 4.65 -1.46
CA SER A 106 3.68 5.62 -1.22
C SER A 106 3.92 5.88 0.27
N ARG A 107 2.86 5.98 1.08
CA ARG A 107 3.00 6.06 2.54
C ARG A 107 3.61 4.79 3.13
N LEU A 108 3.23 3.62 2.64
CA LEU A 108 3.78 2.35 3.10
C LEU A 108 5.28 2.26 2.77
N GLU A 109 5.69 2.64 1.57
CA GLU A 109 7.10 2.71 1.16
C GLU A 109 7.92 3.58 2.12
N GLN A 110 7.44 4.79 2.44
CA GLN A 110 8.10 5.66 3.41
C GLN A 110 8.18 5.05 4.81
N THR A 111 7.14 4.34 5.26
CA THR A 111 7.19 3.66 6.56
C THR A 111 8.19 2.50 6.58
N VAL A 112 8.29 1.75 5.48
CA VAL A 112 9.24 0.65 5.34
C VAL A 112 10.68 1.18 5.32
N GLU A 113 10.93 2.28 4.61
CA GLU A 113 12.25 2.93 4.58
C GLU A 113 12.66 3.40 5.99
N ARG A 114 11.75 4.08 6.71
CA ARG A 114 12.01 4.50 8.10
C ARG A 114 12.24 3.32 9.05
N LEU A 115 11.54 2.20 8.87
CA LEU A 115 11.75 0.99 9.66
C LEU A 115 13.11 0.36 9.35
N ALA A 116 13.52 0.33 8.09
CA ALA A 116 14.84 -0.18 7.69
C ALA A 116 15.97 0.67 8.31
N GLU A 117 15.84 2.01 8.30
CA GLU A 117 16.81 2.88 8.97
C GLU A 117 16.85 2.68 10.49
N ALA A 118 15.68 2.54 11.14
CA ALA A 118 15.60 2.27 12.57
C ALA A 118 16.20 0.91 12.94
N GLN A 119 15.97 -0.10 12.11
CA GLN A 119 16.58 -1.43 12.27
C GLN A 119 18.11 -1.34 12.16
N LYS A 120 18.64 -0.67 11.13
CA LYS A 120 20.08 -0.48 10.97
C LYS A 120 20.73 0.19 12.18
N LYS A 121 20.14 1.27 12.71
CA LYS A 121 20.62 1.92 13.94
C LYS A 121 20.55 1.00 15.17
N THR A 122 19.57 0.11 15.21
CA THR A 122 19.45 -0.87 16.29
C THR A 122 20.54 -1.93 16.18
N GLU A 123 20.83 -2.41 14.97
CA GLU A 123 21.93 -3.35 14.70
C GLU A 123 23.28 -2.75 15.12
N GLU A 124 23.56 -1.50 14.73
CA GLU A 124 24.77 -0.77 15.14
C GLU A 124 24.90 -0.68 16.68
N ARG A 125 23.82 -0.32 17.38
CA ARG A 125 23.82 -0.25 18.86
C ARG A 125 24.02 -1.62 19.51
N VAL A 126 23.48 -2.69 18.92
CA VAL A 126 23.68 -4.05 19.43
C VAL A 126 25.13 -4.49 19.26
N GLU A 127 25.77 -4.13 18.15
CA GLU A 127 27.19 -4.40 17.92
C GLU A 127 28.08 -3.65 18.93
N GLU A 128 27.82 -2.36 19.16
CA GLU A 128 28.52 -1.57 20.19
C GLU A 128 28.37 -2.17 21.60
N LEU A 129 27.16 -2.62 21.95
CA LEU A 129 26.90 -3.27 23.23
C LEU A 129 27.65 -4.60 23.35
N ALA A 130 27.71 -5.40 22.29
CA ALA A 130 28.45 -6.65 22.26
C ALA A 130 29.96 -6.40 22.45
N GLU A 131 30.52 -5.36 21.83
CA GLU A 131 31.91 -4.96 22.05
C GLU A 131 32.17 -4.48 23.48
N ALA A 132 31.28 -3.66 24.04
CA ALA A 132 31.38 -3.19 25.42
C ALA A 132 31.30 -4.34 26.43
N GLN A 133 30.44 -5.33 26.15
CA GLN A 133 30.34 -6.55 26.95
C GLN A 133 31.64 -7.36 26.89
N ARG A 134 32.21 -7.60 25.70
CA ARG A 134 33.51 -8.28 25.55
C ARG A 134 34.62 -7.60 26.34
N LYS A 135 34.74 -6.27 26.24
CA LYS A 135 35.73 -5.50 27.03
C LYS A 135 35.51 -5.65 28.53
N THR A 136 34.26 -5.75 28.96
CA THR A 136 33.91 -5.95 30.38
C THR A 136 34.29 -7.35 30.85
N GLU A 137 34.00 -8.39 30.05
CA GLU A 137 34.42 -9.77 30.32
C GLU A 137 35.94 -9.90 30.42
N GLU A 138 36.69 -9.27 29.51
CA GLU A 138 38.16 -9.24 29.60
C GLU A 138 38.66 -8.58 30.90
N ARG A 139 38.03 -7.47 31.33
CA ARG A 139 38.39 -6.80 32.59
C ARG A 139 38.05 -7.66 33.80
N LEU A 140 36.94 -8.39 33.78
CA LEU A 140 36.56 -9.31 34.85
C LEU A 140 37.55 -10.47 34.96
N ASN A 141 37.96 -11.06 33.83
CA ASN A 141 38.97 -12.12 33.84
C ASN A 141 40.31 -11.63 34.41
N ARG A 142 40.74 -10.41 34.07
CA ARG A 142 41.94 -9.81 34.68
C ARG A 142 41.77 -9.58 36.17
N LEU A 143 40.60 -9.10 36.60
CA LEU A 143 40.31 -8.89 38.01
C LEU A 143 40.35 -10.21 38.79
N GLU A 144 39.76 -11.26 38.24
CA GLU A 144 39.78 -12.61 38.82
C GLU A 144 41.21 -13.08 39.09
N VAL A 145 42.10 -12.97 38.09
CA VAL A 145 43.53 -13.29 38.26
C VAL A 145 44.18 -12.45 39.37
N THR A 146 43.96 -11.13 39.38
CA THR A 146 44.55 -10.28 40.44
C THR A 146 44.04 -10.61 41.84
N VAL A 147 42.77 -11.01 41.97
CA VAL A 147 42.18 -11.42 43.25
C VAL A 147 42.78 -12.75 43.71
N GLU A 148 43.00 -13.71 42.80
CA GLU A 148 43.70 -14.95 43.13
C GLU A 148 45.14 -14.70 43.59
N GLU A 149 45.87 -13.84 42.89
CA GLU A 149 47.24 -13.45 43.28
C GLU A 149 47.27 -12.77 44.66
N LEU A 150 46.35 -11.85 44.92
CA LEU A 150 46.21 -11.19 46.22
C LEU A 150 45.87 -12.18 47.33
N ALA A 151 44.96 -13.13 47.08
CA ALA A 151 44.62 -14.18 48.03
C ALA A 151 45.82 -15.08 48.36
N GLN A 152 46.66 -15.41 47.35
CA GLN A 152 47.90 -16.15 47.58
C GLN A 152 48.92 -15.33 48.37
N ALA A 153 49.09 -14.04 48.06
CA ALA A 153 50.00 -13.15 48.79
C ALA A 153 49.57 -12.96 50.25
N GLN A 154 48.26 -12.82 50.51
CA GLN A 154 47.70 -12.78 51.87
C GLN A 154 47.99 -14.07 52.64
N LYS A 155 47.76 -15.25 52.04
CA LYS A 155 48.10 -16.55 52.67
C LYS A 155 49.58 -16.67 53.02
N ARG A 156 50.48 -16.17 52.17
CA ARG A 156 51.93 -16.13 52.47
C ARG A 156 52.22 -15.21 53.65
N THR A 157 51.67 -14.00 53.62
CA THR A 157 51.84 -13.01 54.69
C THR A 157 51.32 -13.53 56.04
N GLU A 158 50.17 -14.21 56.04
CA GLU A 158 49.60 -14.83 57.25
C GLU A 158 50.53 -15.89 57.85
N ARG A 159 51.17 -16.72 57.02
CA ARG A 159 52.16 -17.71 57.47
C ARG A 159 53.39 -17.06 58.07
N GLU A 160 53.94 -16.04 57.40
CA GLU A 160 55.10 -15.30 57.90
C GLU A 160 54.79 -14.61 59.24
N LEU A 161 53.59 -14.05 59.39
CA LEU A 161 53.13 -13.48 60.66
C LEU A 161 53.02 -14.53 61.76
N GLN A 162 52.51 -15.72 61.47
CA GLN A 162 52.46 -16.83 62.45
C GLN A 162 53.88 -17.22 62.91
N LEU A 163 54.84 -17.31 61.98
CA LEU A 163 56.24 -17.58 62.33
C LEU A 163 56.84 -16.45 63.18
N LEU A 164 56.61 -15.20 62.79
CA LEU A 164 57.09 -14.03 63.54
C LEU A 164 56.52 -13.99 64.96
N VAL A 165 55.23 -14.29 65.13
CA VAL A 165 54.57 -14.37 66.44
C VAL A 165 55.22 -15.47 67.30
N ALA A 166 55.53 -16.62 66.71
CA ALA A 166 56.20 -17.72 67.41
C ALA A 166 57.63 -17.34 67.85
N GLU A 167 58.41 -16.71 66.96
CA GLU A 167 59.75 -16.22 67.31
C GLU A 167 59.71 -15.10 68.35
N HIS A 168 58.76 -14.16 68.24
CA HIS A 168 58.59 -13.10 69.22
C HIS A 168 58.26 -13.65 70.62
N ARG A 169 57.47 -14.73 70.70
CA ARG A 169 57.20 -15.43 71.96
C ARG A 169 58.48 -16.01 72.56
N LYS A 170 59.32 -16.68 71.76
CA LYS A 170 60.62 -17.21 72.22
C LYS A 170 61.54 -16.09 72.72
N THR A 171 61.63 -14.97 72.00
CA THR A 171 62.40 -13.81 72.47
C THR A 171 61.89 -13.29 73.80
N ARG A 172 60.56 -13.22 73.98
CA ARG A 172 59.95 -12.77 75.24
C ARG A 172 60.26 -13.72 76.41
N GLU A 173 60.25 -15.03 76.16
CA GLU A 173 60.68 -16.05 77.14
C GLU A 173 62.17 -15.91 77.50
N GLN A 174 63.05 -15.73 76.52
CA GLN A 174 64.48 -15.51 76.74
C GLN A 174 64.76 -14.24 77.54
N VAL A 175 64.10 -13.12 77.21
CA VAL A 175 64.23 -11.85 77.96
C VAL A 175 63.70 -12.01 79.39
N GLY A 176 62.62 -12.77 79.59
CA GLY A 176 62.13 -13.13 80.92
C GLY A 176 63.19 -13.90 81.73
N GLY A 177 63.81 -14.92 81.13
CA GLY A 177 64.89 -15.68 81.77
C GLY A 177 66.14 -14.83 82.10
N LEU A 178 66.53 -13.92 81.21
CA LEU A 178 67.61 -12.96 81.47
C LEU A 178 67.25 -12.00 82.60
N SER A 179 66.02 -11.48 82.62
CA SER A 179 65.54 -10.58 83.67
C SER A 179 65.57 -11.25 85.05
N ILE A 180 65.18 -12.53 85.13
CA ILE A 180 65.28 -13.34 86.36
C ILE A 180 66.74 -13.50 86.79
N THR A 181 67.64 -13.84 85.84
CA THR A 181 69.06 -14.05 86.14
C THR A 181 69.77 -12.78 86.60
N VAL A 182 69.49 -11.65 85.93
CA VAL A 182 70.02 -10.34 86.31
C VAL A 182 69.44 -9.91 87.67
N GLY A 183 68.15 -10.15 87.91
CA GLY A 183 67.50 -9.93 89.19
C GLY A 183 68.22 -10.64 90.32
N TYR A 184 68.36 -11.97 90.24
CA TYR A 184 69.08 -12.75 91.25
C TYR A 184 70.52 -12.28 91.47
N ARG A 185 71.28 -12.00 90.40
CA ARG A 185 72.65 -11.49 90.55
C ARG A 185 72.70 -10.13 91.22
N LEU A 186 71.79 -9.22 90.87
CA LEU A 186 71.73 -7.90 91.47
C LEU A 186 71.32 -8.00 92.95
N GLU A 187 70.36 -8.86 93.28
CA GLU A 187 69.94 -9.17 94.65
C GLU A 187 71.09 -9.76 95.47
N ASP A 188 71.83 -10.74 94.93
CA ASP A 188 72.98 -11.36 95.58
C ASP A 188 74.11 -10.35 95.84
N GLU A 189 74.47 -9.55 94.84
CA GLU A 189 75.51 -8.52 94.99
C GLU A 189 75.07 -7.38 95.91
N ALA A 190 73.79 -7.00 95.86
CA ALA A 190 73.22 -6.04 96.81
C ALA A 190 73.29 -6.60 98.23
N PHE A 191 72.93 -7.87 98.46
CA PHE A 191 73.01 -8.50 99.78
C PHE A 191 74.44 -8.52 100.34
N LYS A 192 75.45 -8.80 99.50
CA LYS A 192 76.86 -8.75 99.90
C LYS A 192 77.35 -7.32 100.20
N ALA A 193 76.92 -6.34 99.40
CA ALA A 193 77.34 -4.95 99.53
C ALA A 193 76.61 -4.21 100.66
N LEU A 194 75.39 -4.62 101.02
CA LEU A 194 74.50 -3.91 101.94
C LEU A 194 75.12 -3.68 103.33
N PRO A 195 75.76 -4.66 104.01
CA PRO A 195 76.37 -4.43 105.32
C PRO A 195 77.45 -3.33 105.29
N HIS A 196 78.31 -3.36 104.26
CA HIS A 196 79.39 -2.36 104.09
C HIS A 196 78.82 -0.96 103.84
N LEU A 197 77.75 -0.86 103.04
CA LEU A 197 77.09 0.42 102.76
C LEU A 197 76.37 0.98 104.00
N LEU A 198 75.68 0.13 104.77
CA LEU A 198 75.00 0.52 106.01
C LEU A 198 75.99 0.99 107.08
N GLU A 199 77.14 0.35 107.21
CA GLU A 199 78.20 0.79 108.13
C GLU A 199 78.81 2.11 107.67
N ARG A 200 79.14 2.25 106.37
CA ARG A 200 79.76 3.46 105.81
C ARG A 200 78.87 4.70 105.91
N ASP A 201 77.59 4.56 105.52
CA ASP A 201 76.71 5.72 105.32
C ASP A 201 75.85 6.04 106.54
N TYR A 202 75.55 5.03 107.38
CA TYR A 202 74.63 5.18 108.52
C TYR A 202 75.23 4.73 109.86
N GLY A 203 76.46 4.18 109.87
CA GLY A 203 77.11 3.69 111.10
C GLY A 203 76.47 2.45 111.72
N ILE A 204 75.62 1.74 110.97
CA ILE A 204 74.86 0.57 111.45
C ILE A 204 75.68 -0.69 111.16
N LYS A 205 76.04 -1.45 112.21
CA LYS A 205 76.66 -2.77 112.07
C LYS A 205 75.60 -3.86 112.03
N VAL A 206 75.65 -4.66 110.98
CA VAL A 206 74.75 -5.81 110.80
C VAL A 206 75.48 -7.06 111.32
N GLU A 207 74.94 -7.67 112.36
CA GLU A 207 75.41 -8.98 112.85
C GLU A 207 74.75 -10.08 112.02
N GLY A 208 75.56 -11.03 111.52
CA GLY A 208 75.11 -12.11 110.66
C GLY A 208 74.39 -13.23 111.41
#